data_AF-A0A1V4TD59-F1
#
_entry.id   AF-A0A1V4TD59-F1
#
_cell.length_a   1.000
_cell.length_b   1.000
_cell.length_c   1.000
_cell.angle_alpha   90.00
_cell.angle_beta   90.00
_cell.angle_gamma   90.00
#
_symmetry.space_group_name_H-M   'P 1'
#
loop_
_entity.id
_entity.type
_entity.pdbx_description
1 polymer ?
#
loop_
_entity_poly.entity_id
_entity_poly.type
_entity_poly.pdbx_seq_one_letter_code
_entity_poly.pdbx_strand_id
1 'polypeptide(L)'
;MVAEEIHLRNAREKALTLYEVLEKGRLSVVGDMAFKVAEEAVHAFESREDPYTTHRRTGTFYLVKTRFEDDERKCFRRLHRIYERLGYGGSNGDLADEAVSCMEKIVKRVEVELDVKILPNKLPEKNP
;
A
#
# COMPACT_ATOMS: atom_id res chain seq x y z
N MET A 1 7.09 -3.65 -18.75
CA MET A 1 7.82 -2.64 -17.95
C MET A 1 6.89 -1.47 -17.79
N VAL A 2 6.69 -0.99 -16.57
CA VAL A 2 5.78 0.11 -16.26
C VAL A 2 6.61 1.21 -15.60
N ALA A 3 6.43 2.44 -16.06
CA ALA A 3 7.20 3.58 -15.57
C ALA A 3 6.77 3.99 -14.15
N GLU A 4 7.68 4.60 -13.40
CA GLU A 4 7.43 5.11 -12.06
C GLU A 4 6.19 6.01 -11.99
N GLU A 5 6.03 6.93 -12.94
CA GLU A 5 4.91 7.89 -12.94
C GLU A 5 3.56 7.20 -13.06
N ILE A 6 3.50 6.06 -13.76
CA ILE A 6 2.28 5.25 -13.88
C ILE A 6 1.94 4.63 -12.52
N HIS A 7 2.93 4.06 -11.83
CA HIS A 7 2.77 3.51 -10.49
C HIS A 7 2.36 4.58 -9.47
N LEU A 8 2.98 5.76 -9.50
CA LEU A 8 2.61 6.89 -8.63
C LEU A 8 1.17 7.35 -8.87
N ARG A 9 0.75 7.49 -10.14
CA ARG A 9 -0.63 7.84 -10.47
C ARG A 9 -1.60 6.78 -9.94
N ASN A 10 -1.29 5.50 -10.19
CA ASN A 10 -2.11 4.39 -9.74
C ASN A 10 -2.21 4.32 -8.21
N ALA A 11 -1.11 4.56 -7.49
CA ALA A 11 -1.08 4.57 -6.02
C ALA A 11 -1.99 5.68 -5.46
N ARG A 12 -1.94 6.88 -6.04
CA ARG A 12 -2.80 8.01 -5.65
C ARG A 12 -4.29 7.73 -5.87
N GLU A 13 -4.64 7.23 -7.06
CA GLU A 13 -6.03 6.88 -7.39
C GLU A 13 -6.57 5.82 -6.42
N LYS A 14 -5.78 4.76 -6.18
CA LYS A 14 -6.16 3.70 -5.25
C LYS A 14 -6.25 4.17 -3.81
N ALA A 15 -5.40 5.13 -3.40
CA ALA A 15 -5.46 5.70 -2.06
C ALA A 15 -6.78 6.47 -1.85
N LEU A 16 -7.21 7.27 -2.83
CA LEU A 16 -8.50 7.95 -2.77
C LEU A 16 -9.65 6.93 -2.66
N THR A 17 -9.65 5.91 -3.51
CA THR A 17 -10.65 4.83 -3.45
C THR A 17 -10.67 4.13 -2.10
N LEU A 18 -9.50 3.83 -1.51
CA LEU A 18 -9.41 3.22 -0.18
C LEU A 18 -10.16 4.03 0.88
N TYR A 19 -9.98 5.35 0.90
CA TYR A 19 -10.63 6.19 1.91
C TYR A 19 -12.14 6.30 1.68
N GLU A 20 -12.59 6.35 0.42
CA GLU A 20 -14.03 6.32 0.11
C GLU A 20 -14.70 5.01 0.55
N VAL A 21 -14.03 3.85 0.35
CA VAL A 21 -14.59 2.55 0.74
C VAL A 21 -14.52 2.32 2.25
N LEU A 22 -13.51 2.92 2.91
CA LEU A 22 -13.39 2.94 4.37
C LEU A 22 -14.55 3.71 4.99
N GLU A 23 -14.84 4.93 4.49
CA GLU A 23 -15.97 5.76 4.94
C GLU A 23 -17.31 5.02 4.77
N LYS A 24 -17.45 4.26 3.68
CA LYS A 24 -18.66 3.45 3.39
C LYS A 24 -18.71 2.11 4.14
N GLY A 25 -17.76 1.83 5.04
CA GLY A 25 -17.71 0.59 5.82
C GLY A 25 -17.52 -0.69 5.00
N ARG A 26 -16.92 -0.59 3.80
CA ARG A 26 -16.69 -1.75 2.91
C ARG A 26 -15.38 -2.45 3.27
N LEU A 27 -15.32 -2.99 4.48
CA LEU A 27 -14.08 -3.44 5.13
C LEU A 27 -13.30 -4.54 4.37
N SER A 28 -13.99 -5.43 3.64
CA SER A 28 -13.31 -6.41 2.79
C SER A 28 -12.52 -5.74 1.66
N VAL A 29 -13.07 -4.68 1.07
CA VAL A 29 -12.44 -3.89 -0.01
C VAL A 29 -11.30 -3.03 0.53
N VAL A 30 -11.41 -2.55 1.77
CA VAL A 30 -10.31 -1.80 2.43
C VAL A 30 -9.03 -2.63 2.47
N GLY A 31 -9.11 -3.92 2.83
CA GLY A 31 -7.95 -4.81 2.85
C GLY A 31 -7.27 -4.96 1.49
N ASP A 32 -8.07 -5.17 0.43
CA ASP A 32 -7.57 -5.29 -0.94
C ASP A 32 -6.90 -4.01 -1.41
N MET A 33 -7.58 -2.88 -1.21
CA MET A 33 -7.08 -1.59 -1.62
C MET A 33 -5.81 -1.20 -0.84
N ALA A 34 -5.74 -1.50 0.46
CA ALA A 34 -4.59 -1.15 1.28
C ALA A 34 -3.31 -1.81 0.77
N PHE A 35 -3.39 -3.11 0.44
CA PHE A 35 -2.26 -3.80 -0.15
C PHE A 35 -1.92 -3.25 -1.55
N LYS A 36 -2.92 -2.95 -2.38
CA LYS A 36 -2.67 -2.43 -3.73
C LYS A 36 -2.07 -1.03 -3.76
N VAL A 37 -2.44 -0.15 -2.83
CA VAL A 37 -1.79 1.16 -2.68
C VAL A 37 -0.31 0.98 -2.32
N ALA A 38 -0.02 0.14 -1.34
CA ALA A 38 1.34 -0.14 -0.91
C ALA A 38 2.17 -0.83 -2.02
N GLU A 39 1.59 -1.78 -2.75
CA GLU A 39 2.24 -2.50 -3.86
C GLU A 39 2.60 -1.53 -5.00
N GLU A 40 1.68 -0.64 -5.41
CA GLU A 40 1.95 0.38 -6.44
C GLU A 40 3.00 1.40 -5.98
N ALA A 41 2.98 1.83 -4.72
CA ALA A 41 4.00 2.72 -4.18
C ALA A 41 5.40 2.06 -4.21
N VAL A 42 5.51 0.81 -3.77
CA VAL A 42 6.79 0.08 -3.83
C VAL A 42 7.23 -0.18 -5.27
N HIS A 43 6.31 -0.45 -6.20
CA HIS A 43 6.67 -0.57 -7.61
C HIS A 43 7.19 0.74 -8.20
N ALA A 44 6.65 1.90 -7.81
CA ALA A 44 7.23 3.19 -8.20
C ALA A 44 8.68 3.30 -7.72
N PHE A 45 8.95 2.92 -6.47
CA PHE A 45 10.32 2.91 -5.93
C PHE A 45 11.22 1.91 -6.66
N GLU A 46 10.69 0.72 -6.98
CA GLU A 46 11.40 -0.30 -7.75
C GLU A 46 11.75 0.19 -9.16
N SER A 47 10.84 0.90 -9.84
CA SER A 47 11.09 1.50 -11.16
C SER A 47 12.16 2.60 -11.12
N ARG A 48 12.25 3.35 -10.02
CA ARG A 48 13.30 4.37 -9.81
C ARG A 48 14.67 3.73 -9.64
N GLU A 49 14.74 2.64 -8.88
CA GLU A 49 15.97 1.89 -8.61
C GLU A 49 16.44 1.07 -9.81
N ASP A 50 15.49 0.47 -10.55
CA ASP A 50 15.74 -0.37 -11.73
C ASP A 50 14.65 -0.12 -12.80
N PRO A 51 14.95 0.68 -13.85
CA PRO A 51 14.02 0.92 -14.95
C PRO A 51 13.59 -0.32 -15.74
N TYR A 52 14.31 -1.45 -15.61
CA TYR A 52 14.03 -2.71 -16.30
C TYR A 52 13.29 -3.72 -15.42
N THR A 53 12.90 -3.33 -14.21
CA THR A 53 12.18 -4.24 -13.31
C THR A 53 10.91 -4.81 -13.96
N THR A 54 10.58 -6.03 -13.55
CA THR A 54 9.38 -6.76 -13.96
C THR A 54 8.29 -6.76 -12.90
N HIS A 55 8.53 -6.12 -11.75
CA HIS A 55 7.60 -6.06 -10.61
C HIS A 55 7.10 -7.44 -10.18
N ARG A 56 7.99 -8.44 -10.23
CA ARG A 56 7.70 -9.77 -9.69
C ARG A 56 7.63 -9.64 -8.18
N ARG A 57 6.60 -10.23 -7.57
CA ARG A 57 6.38 -10.17 -6.12
C ARG A 57 7.62 -10.54 -5.30
N THR A 58 8.40 -11.52 -5.73
CA THR A 58 9.66 -11.87 -5.05
C THR A 58 10.68 -10.73 -5.06
N GLY A 59 10.79 -9.98 -6.17
CA GLY A 59 11.63 -8.79 -6.30
C GLY A 59 11.14 -7.66 -5.41
N THR A 60 9.84 -7.35 -5.46
CA THR A 60 9.20 -6.34 -4.61
C THR A 60 9.42 -6.60 -3.12
N PHE A 61 9.22 -7.84 -2.67
CA PHE A 61 9.48 -8.23 -1.28
C PHE A 61 10.96 -8.20 -0.92
N TYR A 62 11.84 -8.52 -1.86
CA TYR A 62 13.28 -8.41 -1.65
C TYR A 62 13.72 -6.95 -1.48
N LEU A 63 13.23 -6.04 -2.32
CA LEU A 63 13.48 -4.61 -2.22
C LEU A 63 13.04 -4.07 -0.85
N VAL A 64 11.80 -4.36 -0.44
CA VAL A 64 11.30 -3.98 0.89
C VAL A 64 12.18 -4.59 1.98
N LYS A 65 12.56 -5.87 1.87
CA LYS A 65 13.42 -6.53 2.86
C LYS A 65 14.78 -5.83 3.02
N THR A 66 15.37 -5.32 1.95
CA THR A 66 16.73 -4.76 1.96
C THR A 66 16.78 -3.25 2.17
N ARG A 67 15.74 -2.52 1.77
CA ARG A 67 15.72 -1.05 1.81
C ARG A 67 14.93 -0.46 2.98
N PHE A 68 13.98 -1.21 3.55
CA PHE A 68 13.05 -0.67 4.55
C PHE A 68 13.45 -1.12 5.96
N GLU A 69 12.99 -0.37 6.96
CA GLU A 69 13.23 -0.63 8.38
C GLU A 69 12.47 -1.86 8.89
N ASP A 70 12.85 -2.34 10.07
CA ASP A 70 12.39 -3.61 10.60
C ASP A 70 10.87 -3.69 10.83
N ASP A 71 10.28 -2.59 11.27
CA ASP A 71 8.85 -2.44 11.48
C ASP A 71 8.08 -2.23 10.17
N GLU A 72 8.62 -1.45 9.23
CA GLU A 72 8.09 -1.29 7.87
C GLU A 72 8.00 -2.64 7.16
N ARG A 73 9.08 -3.44 7.17
CA ARG A 73 9.12 -4.80 6.61
C ARG A 73 8.09 -5.73 7.25
N LYS A 74 7.81 -5.57 8.55
CA LYS A 74 6.74 -6.30 9.24
C LYS A 74 5.36 -5.84 8.76
N CYS A 75 5.15 -4.54 8.59
CA CYS A 75 3.92 -3.96 8.03
C CYS A 75 3.63 -4.44 6.60
N PHE A 76 4.62 -4.45 5.70
CA PHE A 76 4.39 -4.94 4.32
C PHE A 76 4.00 -6.42 4.27
N ARG A 77 4.69 -7.27 5.07
CA ARG A 77 4.31 -8.68 5.21
C ARG A 77 2.93 -8.86 5.82
N ARG A 78 2.58 -8.00 6.80
CA ARG A 78 1.26 -8.04 7.45
C ARG A 78 0.15 -7.66 6.47
N LEU A 79 0.34 -6.62 5.67
CA LEU A 79 -0.57 -6.24 4.58
C LEU A 79 -0.85 -7.40 3.64
N HIS A 80 0.20 -8.08 3.17
CA HIS A 80 0.03 -9.21 2.26
C HIS A 80 -0.81 -10.33 2.88
N ARG A 81 -0.57 -10.66 4.15
CA ARG A 81 -1.40 -11.64 4.88
C ARG A 81 -2.85 -11.20 5.06
N ILE A 82 -3.06 -9.90 5.30
CA ILE A 82 -4.41 -9.34 5.41
C ILE A 82 -5.10 -9.41 4.05
N TYR A 83 -4.43 -9.06 2.96
CA TYR A 83 -4.94 -9.22 1.59
C TYR A 83 -5.33 -10.67 1.28
N GLU A 84 -4.47 -11.64 1.59
CA GLU A 84 -4.76 -13.08 1.42
C GLU A 84 -5.92 -13.57 2.29
N ARG A 85 -6.23 -12.89 3.40
CA ARG A 85 -7.28 -13.31 4.34
C ARG A 85 -8.60 -12.56 4.14
N LEU A 86 -8.59 -11.25 3.96
CA LEU A 86 -9.77 -10.41 3.76
C LEU A 86 -10.31 -10.52 2.33
N GLY A 87 -9.42 -10.56 1.33
CA GLY A 87 -9.80 -10.72 -0.08
C GLY A 87 -10.49 -12.05 -0.38
N TYR A 88 -10.32 -13.06 0.49
CA TYR A 88 -10.93 -14.38 0.37
C TYR A 88 -11.91 -14.77 1.50
N GLY A 89 -11.85 -14.09 2.66
CA GLY A 89 -12.57 -14.50 3.88
C GLY A 89 -13.58 -13.49 4.45
N GLY A 90 -13.61 -12.25 3.97
CA GLY A 90 -14.63 -11.27 4.38
C GLY A 90 -14.42 -10.58 5.74
N SER A 91 -15.37 -9.69 6.06
CA SER A 91 -15.35 -8.54 6.99
C SER A 91 -14.76 -8.75 8.39
N ASN A 92 -13.70 -7.99 8.70
CA ASN A 92 -13.17 -7.78 10.05
C ASN A 92 -12.61 -6.35 10.18
N GLY A 93 -13.24 -5.51 11.00
CA GLY A 93 -12.88 -4.09 11.18
C GLY A 93 -11.47 -3.89 11.71
N ASP A 94 -11.04 -4.71 12.67
CA ASP A 94 -9.70 -4.63 13.24
C ASP A 94 -8.62 -4.90 12.18
N LEU A 95 -8.87 -5.86 11.28
CA LEU A 95 -7.95 -6.16 10.18
C LEU A 95 -7.94 -5.05 9.11
N ALA A 96 -9.07 -4.38 8.88
CA ALA A 96 -9.15 -3.25 7.97
C ALA A 96 -8.36 -2.05 8.52
N ASP A 97 -8.53 -1.73 9.79
CA ASP A 97 -7.78 -0.67 10.48
C ASP A 97 -6.28 -0.96 10.49
N GLU A 98 -5.89 -2.20 10.78
CA GLU A 98 -4.50 -2.63 10.74
C GLU A 98 -3.92 -2.53 9.32
N ALA A 99 -4.72 -2.88 8.30
CA ALA A 99 -4.31 -2.74 6.90
C ALA A 99 -4.06 -1.28 6.53
N VAL A 100 -4.96 -0.37 6.88
CA VAL A 100 -4.77 1.06 6.61
C VAL A 100 -3.51 1.58 7.31
N SER A 101 -3.31 1.23 8.58
CA SER A 101 -2.12 1.65 9.34
C SER A 101 -0.81 1.14 8.73
N CYS A 102 -0.76 -0.14 8.34
CA CYS A 102 0.41 -0.70 7.68
C CYS A 102 0.64 -0.08 6.31
N MET A 103 -0.42 0.16 5.53
CA MET A 103 -0.36 0.80 4.22
C MET A 103 0.22 2.19 4.33
N GLU A 104 -0.30 3.02 5.24
CA GLU A 104 0.21 4.38 5.42
C GLU A 104 1.69 4.41 5.77
N LYS A 105 2.15 3.49 6.64
CA LYS A 105 3.56 3.41 7.00
C LYS A 105 4.44 3.12 5.79
N ILE A 106 4.05 2.13 4.98
CA ILE A 106 4.79 1.77 3.77
C ILE A 106 4.79 2.90 2.75
N VAL A 107 3.64 3.53 2.51
CA VAL A 107 3.54 4.63 1.55
C VAL A 107 4.34 5.83 2.02
N LYS A 108 4.31 6.18 3.31
CA LYS A 108 5.13 7.27 3.87
C LYS A 108 6.62 7.01 3.69
N ARG A 109 7.07 5.75 3.84
CA ARG A 109 8.47 5.41 3.52
C ARG A 109 8.80 5.70 2.06
N VAL A 110 7.94 5.26 1.13
CA VAL A 110 8.13 5.53 -0.31
C VAL A 110 8.08 7.04 -0.63
N GLU A 111 7.16 7.79 -0.02
CA GLU A 111 7.07 9.25 -0.17
C GLU A 111 8.41 9.92 0.19
N VAL A 112 9.09 9.43 1.24
CA VAL A 112 10.42 9.91 1.65
C VAL A 112 11.52 9.50 0.66
N GLU A 113 11.54 8.24 0.21
CA GLU A 113 12.56 7.74 -0.73
C GLU A 113 12.50 8.44 -2.09
N LEU A 114 11.30 8.79 -2.54
CA LEU A 114 11.08 9.37 -3.87
C LEU A 114 10.87 10.89 -3.87
N ASP A 115 10.78 11.53 -2.70
CA ASP A 115 10.39 12.93 -2.53
C ASP A 115 9.07 13.27 -3.28
N VAL A 116 8.02 12.50 -2.99
CA VAL A 116 6.71 12.65 -3.63
C VAL A 116 5.57 12.61 -2.61
N LYS A 117 4.39 13.07 -3.04
CA LYS A 117 3.13 12.85 -2.31
C LYS A 117 2.26 11.80 -3.00
N ILE A 118 1.80 10.81 -2.24
CA ILE A 118 0.88 9.74 -2.65
C ILE A 118 -0.39 9.80 -1.81
N LEU A 119 -0.27 9.90 -0.48
CA LEU A 119 -1.42 9.95 0.42
C LEU A 119 -2.14 11.31 0.34
N PRO A 120 -3.47 11.36 0.48
CA PRO A 120 -4.19 12.64 0.52
C PRO A 120 -3.87 13.42 1.80
N ASN A 121 -4.00 14.75 1.74
CA ASN A 121 -3.71 15.65 2.88
C ASN A 121 -4.75 15.59 4.01
N LYS A 122 -5.96 15.08 3.74
CA LYS A 122 -7.01 14.85 4.74
C LYS A 122 -7.45 13.40 4.66
N LEU A 123 -7.28 12.68 5.77
CA LEU A 123 -7.91 11.39 6.00
C LEU A 123 -9.36 11.67 6.44
N PRO A 124 -10.35 10.88 6.01
CA PRO A 124 -11.70 10.99 6.57
C PRO A 124 -11.62 10.81 8.09
N GLU A 125 -12.29 11.68 8.85
CA GLU A 125 -12.37 11.54 10.30
C GLU A 125 -12.95 10.17 10.64
N LYS A 126 -12.27 9.41 11.52
CA LYS A 126 -12.85 8.17 12.04
C LYS A 126 -14.13 8.54 12.78
N ASN A 127 -15.28 8.17 12.23
CA ASN A 127 -16.52 8.26 12.99
C ASN A 127 -16.43 7.27 14.17
N PRO A 128 -16.68 7.73 15.41
CA PRO A 128 -16.57 6.93 16.63
C PRO A 128 -17.55 5.75 16.68
#